data_AF-A0A3S0U6Y8-F1
#
_entry.id   AF-A0A3S0U6Y8-F1
#
_cell.length_a   1.000
_cell.length_b   1.000
_cell.length_c   1.000
_cell.angle_alpha   90.00
_cell.angle_beta   90.00
_cell.angle_gamma   90.00
#
_symmetry.space_group_name_H-M   'P 1'
#
loop_
_entity.id
_entity.type
_entity.pdbx_description
1 polymer ?
#
loop_
_entity_poly.entity_id
_entity_poly.type
_entity_poly.pdbx_seq_one_letter_code
_entity_poly.pdbx_strand_id
1 'polypeptide(L)'
;KAIKAKYKNNTVSYSLDKFHLVKRFKELFPNRKKNRIHRLKYKLSKIYFFTGNYEALLDFLMCHLPYVIDNKKKFLLETIELIKNNKEGIENQA
;
A
#
# COMPACT_ATOMS: atom_id res chain seq x y z
N LYS A 1 14.45 -7.48 18.81
CA LYS A 1 15.42 -7.15 17.73
C LYS A 1 15.95 -8.47 17.17
N ALA A 2 15.39 -9.04 16.09
CA ALA A 2 15.83 -10.37 15.65
C ALA A 2 15.63 -10.70 14.15
N ILE A 3 15.66 -9.75 13.22
CA ILE A 3 15.70 -10.07 11.77
C ILE A 3 16.61 -9.12 10.96
N LYS A 4 17.39 -8.23 11.60
CA LYS A 4 18.28 -7.30 10.85
C LYS A 4 19.71 -7.81 10.67
N ALA A 5 20.18 -8.75 11.49
CA ALA A 5 21.59 -9.14 11.49
C ALA A 5 21.94 -10.26 10.49
N LYS A 6 20.97 -11.04 10.01
CA LYS A 6 21.24 -12.23 9.17
C LYS A 6 21.20 -11.99 7.65
N TYR A 7 20.79 -10.81 7.20
CA TYR A 7 20.49 -10.55 5.78
C TYR A 7 21.05 -9.20 5.36
N LYS A 8 22.37 -9.02 5.47
CA LYS A 8 23.03 -7.75 5.15
C LYS A 8 22.95 -7.40 3.65
N ASN A 9 22.77 -8.41 2.79
CA ASN A 9 22.74 -8.29 1.32
C ASN A 9 21.57 -9.01 0.63
N ASN A 10 20.63 -9.61 1.37
CA ASN A 10 19.40 -10.05 0.72
C ASN A 10 18.54 -8.80 0.56
N THR A 11 18.39 -8.33 -0.67
CA THR A 11 17.09 -7.86 -1.14
C THR A 11 16.12 -9.01 -0.84
N VAL A 12 15.65 -9.07 0.40
CA VAL A 12 14.50 -9.87 0.75
C VAL A 12 13.42 -9.22 -0.10
N SER A 13 13.21 -9.79 -1.28
CA SER A 13 11.98 -9.65 -2.03
C SER A 13 10.94 -10.19 -1.08
N TYR A 14 10.51 -9.32 -0.16
CA TYR A 14 9.32 -9.53 0.62
C TYR A 14 8.29 -9.63 -0.48
N SER A 15 7.93 -10.85 -0.88
CA SER A 15 6.75 -11.10 -1.69
C SER A 15 5.66 -10.42 -0.90
N LEU A 16 5.37 -9.19 -1.27
CA LEU A 16 4.71 -8.28 -0.37
C LEU A 16 3.31 -8.85 -0.24
N ASP A 17 3.04 -9.46 0.91
CA ASP A 17 1.94 -10.41 0.98
C ASP A 17 0.67 -9.67 0.56
N LYS A 18 -0.03 -10.20 -0.46
CA LYS A 18 -1.28 -9.65 -0.97
C LYS A 18 -2.21 -9.32 0.18
N PHE A 19 -2.19 -10.12 1.26
CA PHE A 19 -2.95 -9.86 2.48
C PHE A 19 -2.46 -8.65 3.27
N HIS A 20 -1.16 -8.37 3.32
CA HIS A 20 -0.58 -7.24 4.04
C HIS A 20 -0.98 -5.90 3.41
N LEU A 21 -0.81 -5.72 2.09
CA LEU A 21 -1.21 -4.46 1.46
C LEU A 21 -2.72 -4.25 1.46
N VAL A 22 -3.49 -5.31 1.22
CA VAL A 22 -4.94 -5.23 1.32
C VAL A 22 -5.38 -4.84 2.74
N LYS A 23 -4.69 -5.31 3.79
CA LYS A 23 -4.94 -4.88 5.16
C LYS A 23 -4.62 -3.39 5.35
N ARG A 24 -3.48 -2.90 4.86
CA ARG A 24 -3.13 -1.47 4.91
C ARG A 24 -4.18 -0.60 4.21
N PHE A 25 -4.68 -1.01 3.04
CA PHE A 25 -5.77 -0.28 2.37
C PHE A 25 -7.06 -0.25 3.20
N LYS A 26 -7.38 -1.33 3.94
CA LYS A 26 -8.55 -1.35 4.84
C LYS A 26 -8.40 -0.34 5.98
N GLU A 27 -7.20 -0.11 6.47
CA GLU A 27 -6.88 0.81 7.58
C GLU A 27 -6.81 2.27 7.10
N LEU A 28 -6.28 2.52 5.90
CA LEU A 28 -6.30 3.83 5.23
C LEU A 28 -7.74 4.31 4.99
N PHE A 29 -8.63 3.39 4.59
CA PHE A 29 -10.02 3.70 4.25
C PHE A 29 -11.01 3.02 5.23
N PRO A 30 -11.10 3.50 6.49
CA PRO A 30 -11.98 2.92 7.50
C PRO A 30 -13.45 3.13 7.14
N ASN A 31 -14.37 2.43 7.81
CA ASN A 31 -15.82 2.66 7.67
C ASN A 31 -16.37 2.52 6.24
N ARG A 32 -15.64 1.87 5.33
CA ARG A 32 -16.03 1.63 3.92
C ARG A 32 -17.39 0.95 3.71
N LYS A 33 -17.98 0.32 4.74
CA LYS A 33 -19.35 -0.21 4.66
C LYS A 33 -20.39 0.92 4.63
N LYS A 34 -20.14 2.02 5.35
CA LYS A 34 -21.05 3.17 5.49
C LYS A 34 -20.63 4.37 4.64
N ASN A 35 -19.32 4.59 4.46
CA ASN A 35 -18.77 5.71 3.69
C ASN A 35 -18.48 5.29 2.23
N ARG A 36 -19.26 5.83 1.28
CA ARG A 36 -19.15 5.53 -0.16
C ARG A 36 -17.80 5.94 -0.75
N ILE A 37 -17.24 7.09 -0.33
CA ILE A 37 -15.94 7.57 -0.83
C ILE A 37 -14.84 6.61 -0.38
N HIS A 38 -14.79 6.23 0.89
CA HIS A 38 -13.80 5.27 1.40
C HIS A 38 -13.95 3.90 0.74
N ARG A 39 -15.19 3.48 0.42
CA ARG A 39 -15.44 2.25 -0.34
C ARG A 39 -14.82 2.29 -1.73
N LEU A 40 -15.00 3.41 -2.45
CA LEU A 40 -14.45 3.60 -3.79
C LEU A 40 -12.93 3.63 -3.75
N LYS A 41 -12.34 4.40 -2.84
CA LYS A 41 -10.89 4.48 -2.67
C LYS A 41 -10.26 3.12 -2.38
N TYR A 42 -10.86 2.36 -1.45
CA TYR A 42 -10.43 1.00 -1.15
C TYR A 42 -10.51 0.07 -2.37
N LYS A 43 -11.60 0.14 -3.15
CA LYS A 43 -11.75 -0.67 -4.36
C LYS A 43 -10.69 -0.32 -5.41
N LEU A 44 -10.45 0.97 -5.65
CA LEU A 44 -9.46 1.43 -6.62
C LEU A 44 -8.04 1.01 -6.23
N SER A 45 -7.63 1.21 -4.97
CA SER A 45 -6.31 0.75 -4.51
C SER A 45 -6.12 -0.75 -4.69
N LYS A 46 -7.17 -1.55 -4.43
CA LYS A 46 -7.13 -2.99 -4.72
C LYS A 46 -6.99 -3.27 -6.20
N ILE A 47 -7.77 -2.62 -7.06
CA ILE A 47 -7.72 -2.84 -8.51
C ILE A 47 -6.30 -2.56 -9.00
N TYR A 48 -5.76 -1.37 -8.74
CA TYR A 48 -4.41 -1.04 -9.20
C TYR A 48 -3.33 -1.99 -8.67
N PHE A 49 -3.45 -2.42 -7.41
CA PHE A 49 -2.54 -3.43 -6.86
C PHE A 49 -2.66 -4.78 -7.58
N PHE A 50 -3.87 -5.33 -7.72
CA PHE A 50 -4.08 -6.66 -8.31
C PHE A 50 -3.90 -6.72 -9.83
N THR A 51 -3.97 -5.59 -10.52
CA THR A 51 -3.66 -5.50 -11.96
C THR A 51 -2.20 -5.12 -12.22
N GLY A 52 -1.35 -5.10 -11.18
CA GLY A 52 0.05 -4.70 -11.27
C GLY A 52 0.29 -3.26 -11.74
N ASN A 53 -0.72 -2.39 -11.67
CA ASN A 53 -0.61 -1.00 -12.11
C ASN A 53 0.05 -0.15 -11.00
N TYR A 54 1.37 -0.32 -10.88
CA TYR A 54 2.20 0.29 -9.84
C TYR A 54 2.12 1.82 -9.86
N GLU A 55 2.30 2.45 -11.02
CA GLU A 55 2.32 3.92 -11.14
C GLU A 55 0.95 4.51 -10.76
N ALA A 56 -0.16 3.94 -11.26
CA ALA A 56 -1.50 4.42 -10.90
C ALA A 56 -1.81 4.21 -9.41
N LEU A 57 -1.34 3.12 -8.80
CA LEU A 57 -1.47 2.91 -7.36
C LEU A 57 -0.71 3.98 -6.57
N LEU A 58 0.53 4.27 -6.97
CA LEU A 58 1.39 5.23 -6.29
C LEU A 58 0.82 6.65 -6.37
N ASP A 59 0.48 7.09 -7.58
CA ASP A 59 -0.12 8.39 -7.84
C ASP A 59 -1.42 8.57 -7.07
N PHE A 60 -2.29 7.56 -7.08
CA PHE A 60 -3.54 7.59 -6.36
C PHE A 60 -3.34 7.83 -4.85
N LEU A 61 -2.35 7.17 -4.25
CA LEU A 61 -2.04 7.32 -2.82
C LEU A 61 -1.39 8.67 -2.53
N MET A 62 -0.48 9.14 -3.37
CA MET A 62 0.19 10.44 -3.24
C MET A 62 -0.80 11.61 -3.39
N CYS A 63 -1.67 11.57 -4.39
CA CYS A 63 -2.74 12.56 -4.56
C CYS A 63 -3.69 12.61 -3.36
N HIS A 64 -3.81 11.51 -2.61
CA HIS A 64 -4.66 11.49 -1.43
C HIS A 64 -4.00 12.12 -0.18
N LEU A 65 -2.66 12.19 -0.13
CA LEU A 65 -1.89 12.64 1.02
C LEU A 65 -2.37 13.98 1.65
N PRO A 66 -2.72 15.02 0.88
CA PRO A 66 -3.19 16.30 1.45
C PRO A 66 -4.53 16.19 2.19
N TYR A 67 -5.35 15.19 1.85
CA TYR A 67 -6.71 15.02 2.39
C TYR A 67 -6.79 14.03 3.56
N VAL A 68 -5.64 13.51 4.01
CA VAL A 68 -5.55 12.59 5.14
C VAL A 68 -5.28 13.38 6.42
N ILE A 69 -6.04 13.09 7.48
CA ILE A 69 -5.83 13.66 8.81
C ILE A 69 -4.42 13.30 9.34
N ASP A 70 -3.79 14.20 10.10
CA ASP A 70 -2.36 14.12 10.45
C ASP A 70 -1.95 12.79 11.10
N ASN A 71 -2.78 12.26 12.01
CA ASN A 71 -2.52 10.99 12.68
C ASN A 71 -2.46 9.78 11.72
N LYS A 72 -2.97 9.92 10.48
CA LYS A 72 -2.92 8.91 9.42
C LYS A 72 -1.95 9.23 8.30
N LYS A 73 -1.41 10.46 8.22
CA LYS A 73 -0.43 10.83 7.20
C LYS A 73 0.82 9.96 7.30
N LYS A 74 1.32 9.74 8.52
CA LYS A 74 2.46 8.84 8.77
C LYS A 74 2.21 7.44 8.21
N PHE A 75 1.04 6.86 8.50
CA PHE A 75 0.68 5.53 8.02
C PHE A 75 0.54 5.45 6.49
N LEU A 76 0.03 6.50 5.85
CA LEU A 76 -0.02 6.60 4.40
C LEU A 76 1.39 6.67 3.78
N LEU A 77 2.28 7.49 4.34
CA LEU A 77 3.67 7.60 3.88
C LEU A 77 4.42 6.27 4.01
N GLU A 78 4.28 5.59 5.15
CA GLU A 78 4.85 4.24 5.34
C GLU A 78 4.29 3.23 4.34
N THR A 79 3.02 3.34 3.97
CA THR A 79 2.40 2.47 2.97
C THR A 79 2.92 2.77 1.56
N ILE A 80 3.12 4.05 1.22
CA ILE A 80 3.73 4.50 -0.04
C ILE A 80 5.18 4.01 -0.15
N GLU A 81 5.97 4.17 0.91
CA GLU A 81 7.37 3.70 0.95
C GLU A 81 7.45 2.18 0.78
N LEU A 82 6.55 1.44 1.44
CA LEU A 82 6.45 0.00 1.31
C LEU A 82 6.09 -0.43 -0.11
N ILE A 83 5.21 0.30 -0.81
CA ILE A 83 4.90 0.07 -2.23
C ILE A 83 6.12 0.33 -3.11
N LYS A 84 6.80 1.47 -2.93
CA LYS A 84 8.01 1.85 -3.68
C LYS A 84 9.11 0.79 -3.57
N ASN A 85 9.31 0.26 -2.37
CA ASN A 85 10.32 -0.78 -2.11
C ASN A 85 9.97 -2.16 -2.71
N ASN A 86 8.77 -2.33 -3.28
CA ASN A 86 8.27 -3.60 -3.79
C ASN A 86 7.68 -3.46 -5.21
N LYS A 87 8.20 -2.52 -6.01
CA LYS A 87 7.74 -2.25 -7.39
C LYS A 87 7.63 -3.52 -8.23
N GLU A 88 8.73 -4.27 -8.37
CA GLU A 88 8.76 -5.51 -9.15
C GLU A 88 7.73 -6.54 -8.64
N GLY A 89 7.55 -6.64 -7.33
CA GLY A 89 6.59 -7.56 -6.73
C GLY A 89 5.12 -7.18 -6.97
N ILE A 90 4.83 -5.90 -7.25
CA ILE A 90 3.51 -5.40 -7.61
C ILE A 90 3.27 -5.57 -9.10
N GLU A 91 4.21 -5.17 -9.95
CA GLU A 91 4.10 -5.26 -11.40
C GLU A 91 3.94 -6.71 -11.86
N ASN A 92 4.63 -7.66 -11.23
CA ASN A 92 4.54 -9.10 -11.51
C ASN A 92 3.30 -9.79 -10.90
N GLN A 93 2.31 -9.04 -10.37
CA GLN A 93 1.05 -9.63 -9.90
C GLN A 93 -0.01 -9.83 -11.00
N ALA A 94 0.16 -9.16 -12.14
CA ALA A 94 -0.77 -9.17 -13.27
C ALA A 94 -0.78 -10.49 -14.04
#